data_AF-A6ET15-F1
#
_entry.id   AF-A6ET15-F1
#
_cell.length_a   1.000
_cell.length_b   1.000
_cell.length_c   1.000
_cell.angle_alpha   90.00
_cell.angle_beta   90.00
_cell.angle_gamma   90.00
#
_symmetry.space_group_name_H-M   'P 1'
#
loop_
_entity.id
_entity.type
_entity.pdbx_description
1 polymer ?
#
loop_
_entity_poly.entity_id
_entity_poly.type
_entity_poly.pdbx_seq_one_letter_code
_entity_poly.pdbx_strand_id
1 'polypeptide(L)'
;MKLIIGVFIVTIGILALLKKRKFEKTKTYKWETEKKKFEKDFTEIVSKNPNLEYLIIEFDSYYIQYKGFIETKEFYAEIVSNEFLNENKKYSEIKIEEILNLEFSKPNEKDNEGNVSPNYSKWYKSETKNEIEFMHKELIRILKSIFKMKNGTEIKVRY
;
A
#
# COMPACT_ATOMS: atom_id res chain seq x y z
N MET A 1 -5.11 -5.99 27.19
CA MET A 1 -6.47 -6.22 26.66
C MET A 1 -6.73 -5.15 25.62
N LYS A 2 -6.49 -5.45 24.34
CA LYS A 2 -6.64 -4.49 23.23
C LYS A 2 -8.14 -4.34 22.95
N LEU A 3 -8.75 -3.29 23.50
CA LEU A 3 -10.09 -2.84 23.09
C LEU A 3 -9.93 -2.04 21.80
N ILE A 4 -9.74 -2.75 20.68
CA ILE A 4 -9.81 -2.13 19.36
C ILE A 4 -11.18 -2.46 18.83
N ILE A 5 -12.08 -1.51 19.04
CA ILE A 5 -13.38 -1.38 18.38
C ILE A 5 -13.13 -1.70 16.91
N GLY A 6 -13.85 -2.68 16.34
CA GLY A 6 -13.73 -3.02 14.92
C GLY A 6 -13.97 -1.77 14.08
N VAL A 7 -12.89 -1.08 13.71
CA VAL A 7 -12.95 0.10 12.87
C VAL A 7 -13.17 -0.43 11.47
N PHE A 8 -14.34 -0.12 10.92
CA PHE A 8 -14.53 -0.22 9.48
C PHE A 8 -13.55 0.79 8.87
N ILE A 9 -12.46 0.30 8.28
CA ILE A 9 -11.56 1.15 7.51
C ILE A 9 -12.31 1.42 6.19
N VAL A 10 -13.27 2.36 6.24
CA VAL A 10 -14.08 2.76 5.10
C VAL A 10 -13.18 3.58 4.16
N THR A 11 -12.40 2.89 3.33
CA THR A 11 -11.62 3.48 2.23
C THR A 11 -12.30 3.24 0.86
N ILE A 12 -13.53 2.71 0.85
CA ILE A 12 -14.28 2.33 -0.36
C ILE A 12 -14.46 3.48 -1.37
N GLY A 13 -14.34 4.76 -0.97
CA GLY A 13 -14.57 5.91 -1.85
C GLY A 13 -13.33 6.71 -2.28
N ILE A 14 -12.13 6.16 -2.15
CA ILE A 14 -10.90 6.97 -2.19
C ILE A 14 -10.61 7.61 -3.57
N LEU A 15 -10.97 7.01 -4.71
CA LEU A 15 -10.62 7.61 -6.02
C LEU A 15 -11.31 8.97 -6.28
N ALA A 16 -12.55 9.15 -5.80
CA ALA A 16 -13.29 10.41 -5.93
C ALA A 16 -12.83 11.48 -4.94
N LEU A 17 -12.35 11.07 -3.76
CA LEU A 17 -11.85 11.96 -2.70
C LEU A 17 -10.38 12.39 -2.90
N LEU A 18 -9.51 11.52 -3.41
CA LEU A 18 -8.10 11.85 -3.65
C LEU A 18 -7.88 12.83 -4.80
N LYS A 19 -8.72 12.82 -5.86
CA LYS A 19 -8.68 13.85 -6.91
C LYS A 19 -8.87 15.28 -6.37
N LYS A 20 -9.53 15.43 -5.20
CA LYS A 20 -9.77 16.71 -4.53
C LYS A 20 -8.79 17.04 -3.40
N ARG A 21 -7.96 16.09 -2.94
CA ARG A 21 -6.99 16.32 -1.88
C ARG A 21 -5.71 16.95 -2.46
N LYS A 22 -5.25 18.04 -1.84
CA LYS A 22 -3.93 18.62 -2.11
C LYS A 22 -2.89 17.76 -1.40
N PHE A 23 -2.36 16.75 -2.08
CA PHE A 23 -1.16 16.04 -1.62
C PHE A 23 -0.06 17.06 -1.36
N GLU A 24 0.62 16.97 -0.21
CA GLU A 24 1.69 17.91 0.11
C GLU A 24 2.89 17.72 -0.81
N LYS A 25 3.21 16.46 -1.12
CA LYS A 25 4.39 16.11 -1.93
C LYS A 25 4.04 15.06 -2.97
N THR A 26 4.64 15.21 -4.15
CA THR A 26 4.57 14.24 -5.25
C THR A 26 5.96 14.06 -5.83
N LYS A 27 6.38 12.80 -5.99
CA LYS A 27 7.63 12.42 -6.64
C LYS A 27 7.35 11.35 -7.69
N THR A 28 8.05 11.42 -8.82
CA THR A 28 7.95 10.41 -9.89
C THR A 28 9.32 9.80 -10.11
N TYR A 29 9.36 8.49 -10.34
CA TYR A 29 10.58 7.72 -10.55
C TYR A 29 10.45 6.87 -11.79
N LYS A 30 11.46 6.87 -12.64
CA LYS A 30 11.57 5.86 -13.71
C LYS A 30 12.13 4.58 -13.12
N TRP A 31 11.32 3.52 -13.11
CA TRP A 31 11.71 2.27 -12.45
C TRP A 31 13.04 1.74 -12.98
N GLU A 32 13.35 1.88 -14.27
CA GLU A 32 14.58 1.34 -14.84
C GLU A 32 15.86 1.94 -14.24
N THR A 33 15.88 3.26 -14.06
CA THR A 33 17.09 4.03 -13.74
C THR A 33 17.11 4.55 -12.29
N GLU A 34 15.97 4.68 -11.63
CA GLU A 34 15.86 5.36 -10.33
C GLU A 34 15.50 4.44 -9.15
N LYS A 35 15.64 3.11 -9.29
CA LYS A 35 15.30 2.11 -8.24
C LYS A 35 15.89 2.45 -6.86
N LYS A 36 17.19 2.75 -6.81
CA LYS A 36 17.91 3.05 -5.56
C LYS A 36 17.44 4.36 -4.93
N LYS A 37 17.08 5.34 -5.76
CA LYS A 37 16.55 6.63 -5.31
C LYS A 37 15.14 6.46 -4.75
N PHE A 38 14.31 5.66 -5.42
CA PHE A 38 12.99 5.28 -4.93
C PHE A 38 13.06 4.57 -3.57
N GLU A 39 13.94 3.57 -3.42
CA GLU A 39 14.16 2.85 -2.15
C GLU A 39 14.56 3.78 -1.01
N LYS A 40 15.55 4.65 -1.26
CA LYS A 40 16.01 5.63 -0.27
C LYS A 40 14.88 6.57 0.14
N ASP A 41 14.17 7.12 -0.84
CA ASP A 41 13.11 8.08 -0.58
C ASP A 41 11.93 7.43 0.15
N PHE A 42 11.50 6.23 -0.25
CA PHE A 42 10.46 5.47 0.44
C PHE A 42 10.82 5.24 1.90
N THR A 43 12.03 4.73 2.16
CA THR A 43 12.52 4.48 3.52
C THR A 43 12.54 5.76 4.34
N GLU A 44 13.04 6.86 3.78
CA GLU A 44 13.08 8.16 4.45
C GLU A 44 11.69 8.71 4.75
N ILE A 45 10.73 8.58 3.82
CA ILE A 45 9.34 9.02 4.00
C ILE A 45 8.70 8.27 5.16
N VAL A 46 8.76 6.93 5.16
CA VAL A 46 8.16 6.08 6.20
C VAL A 46 8.83 6.32 7.55
N SER A 47 10.16 6.42 7.60
CA SER A 47 10.89 6.66 8.86
C SER A 47 10.60 8.04 9.48
N LYS A 48 10.46 9.09 8.67
CA LYS A 48 10.28 10.46 9.19
C LYS A 48 8.83 10.80 9.51
N ASN A 49 7.87 10.06 8.97
CA ASN A 49 6.45 10.39 9.07
C ASN A 49 5.63 9.16 9.52
N PRO A 50 5.78 8.70 10.77
CA PRO A 50 5.10 7.51 11.28
C PRO A 50 3.56 7.65 11.38
N ASN A 51 3.02 8.86 11.22
CA ASN A 51 1.60 9.19 11.25
C ASN A 51 1.04 9.63 9.89
N LEU A 52 1.66 9.20 8.78
CA LEU A 52 1.19 9.54 7.42
C LEU A 52 -0.28 9.18 7.24
N GLU A 53 -1.10 10.19 6.93
CA GLU A 53 -2.51 9.96 6.63
C GLU A 53 -2.66 9.14 5.33
N TYR A 54 -1.76 9.38 4.37
CA TYR A 54 -1.69 8.65 3.11
C TYR A 54 -0.25 8.62 2.59
N LEU A 55 0.17 7.47 2.09
CA LEU A 55 1.31 7.31 1.20
C LEU A 55 0.87 6.41 0.06
N ILE A 56 0.82 6.95 -1.16
CA ILE A 56 0.27 6.28 -2.32
C ILE A 56 1.40 6.02 -3.32
N ILE A 57 1.53 4.76 -3.71
CA ILE A 57 2.46 4.30 -4.74
C ILE A 57 1.62 3.92 -5.97
N GLU A 58 1.55 4.81 -6.95
CA GLU A 58 0.83 4.59 -8.22
C GLU A 58 1.79 4.10 -9.29
N PHE A 59 1.35 3.14 -10.09
CA PHE A 59 2.10 2.58 -11.21
C PHE A 59 1.11 1.94 -12.20
N ASP A 60 1.30 2.14 -13.50
CA ASP A 60 0.36 1.68 -14.53
C ASP A 60 -1.12 2.04 -14.20
N SER A 61 -2.00 1.05 -14.05
CA SER A 61 -3.42 1.22 -13.65
C SER A 61 -3.70 0.84 -12.19
N TYR A 62 -2.65 0.73 -11.37
CA TYR A 62 -2.67 0.20 -10.01
C TYR A 62 -2.14 1.21 -9.00
N TYR A 63 -2.55 1.06 -7.73
CA TYR A 63 -1.90 1.77 -6.64
C TYR A 63 -1.89 0.97 -5.34
N ILE A 64 -0.85 1.18 -4.54
CA ILE A 64 -0.78 0.66 -3.17
C ILE A 64 -0.82 1.86 -2.25
N GLN A 65 -1.70 1.81 -1.24
CA GLN A 65 -1.86 2.87 -0.27
C GLN A 65 -1.36 2.40 1.10
N TYR A 66 -0.67 3.28 1.80
CA TYR A 66 -0.24 3.09 3.18
C TYR A 66 -0.80 4.19 4.07
N LYS A 67 -1.06 3.87 5.34
CA LYS A 67 -1.43 4.80 6.41
C LYS A 67 -0.64 4.45 7.67
N GLY A 68 -0.01 5.44 8.28
CA GLY A 68 0.79 5.29 9.50
C GLY A 68 -0.04 5.44 10.77
N PHE A 69 0.29 4.64 11.79
CA PHE A 69 -0.32 4.64 13.11
C PHE A 69 0.79 4.80 14.17
N ILE A 70 0.93 6.01 14.70
CA ILE A 70 2.05 6.37 15.59
C ILE A 70 2.03 5.61 16.92
N GLU A 71 0.85 5.35 17.48
CA GLU A 71 0.69 4.70 18.79
C GLU A 71 1.17 3.24 18.77
N THR A 72 0.89 2.54 17.68
CA THR A 72 1.31 1.14 17.49
C THR A 72 2.60 1.00 16.69
N LYS A 73 3.12 2.11 16.14
CA LYS A 73 4.30 2.17 15.25
C LYS A 73 4.17 1.21 14.06
N GLU A 74 3.00 1.23 13.44
CA GLU A 74 2.68 0.36 12.32
C GLU A 74 2.21 1.18 11.12
N PHE A 75 2.32 0.57 9.95
CA PHE A 75 1.68 1.02 8.73
C PHE A 75 0.66 -0.01 8.27
N TYR A 76 -0.54 0.47 8.03
CA TYR A 76 -1.59 -0.28 7.37
C TYR A 76 -1.47 -0.07 5.87
N ALA A 77 -1.46 -1.15 5.09
CA ALA A 77 -1.35 -1.13 3.64
C ALA A 77 -2.58 -1.73 2.97
N GLU A 78 -2.98 -1.16 1.83
CA GLU A 78 -4.02 -1.69 0.96
C GLU A 78 -3.53 -1.77 -0.48
N ILE A 79 -3.78 -2.90 -1.15
CA ILE A 79 -3.58 -3.04 -2.59
C ILE A 79 -4.87 -2.66 -3.28
N VAL A 80 -4.83 -1.63 -4.12
CA VAL A 80 -6.01 -1.12 -4.82
C VAL A 80 -5.75 -1.07 -6.33
N SER A 81 -6.74 -1.49 -7.10
CA SER A 81 -6.67 -1.40 -8.56
C SER A 81 -7.87 -0.68 -9.12
N ASN A 82 -7.66 0.08 -10.19
CA ASN A 82 -8.79 0.63 -10.96
C ASN A 82 -9.67 -0.50 -11.53
N GLU A 83 -9.10 -1.69 -11.76
CA GLU A 83 -9.82 -2.92 -12.15
C GLU A 83 -10.78 -3.41 -11.05
N PHE A 84 -10.45 -3.22 -9.76
CA PHE A 84 -11.31 -3.57 -8.63
C PHE A 84 -12.44 -2.54 -8.42
N LEU A 85 -12.23 -1.29 -8.83
CA LEU A 85 -13.18 -0.18 -8.67
C LEU A 85 -14.18 -0.04 -9.83
N ASN A 86 -13.89 -0.57 -11.02
CA ASN A 86 -14.75 -0.49 -12.21
C ASN A 86 -15.70 -1.69 -12.40
N GLU A 87 -16.12 -2.33 -11.30
CA GLU A 87 -17.26 -3.28 -11.23
C GLU A 87 -17.19 -4.56 -12.13
N ASN A 88 -16.07 -4.82 -12.82
CA ASN A 88 -15.94 -5.92 -13.80
C ASN A 88 -14.93 -7.04 -13.46
N LYS A 89 -14.72 -7.31 -12.16
CA LYS A 89 -14.19 -8.58 -11.58
C LYS A 89 -12.67 -8.62 -11.28
N LYS A 90 -12.40 -8.71 -9.97
CA LYS A 90 -11.39 -9.49 -9.20
C LYS A 90 -10.05 -9.80 -9.89
N TYR A 91 -8.95 -9.63 -9.15
CA TYR A 91 -7.63 -10.17 -9.52
C TYR A 91 -7.74 -11.64 -9.97
N SER A 92 -6.89 -12.06 -10.91
CA SER A 92 -6.80 -13.47 -11.30
C SER A 92 -6.45 -14.34 -10.09
N GLU A 93 -6.83 -15.62 -10.09
CA GLU A 93 -6.56 -16.54 -8.98
C GLU A 93 -5.08 -16.60 -8.61
N ILE A 94 -4.19 -16.58 -9.61
CA ILE A 94 -2.73 -16.52 -9.40
C ILE A 94 -2.33 -15.25 -8.65
N LYS A 95 -2.84 -14.07 -9.05
CA LYS A 95 -2.55 -12.82 -8.34
C LYS A 95 -3.08 -12.87 -6.91
N ILE A 96 -4.27 -13.43 -6.69
CA ILE A 96 -4.85 -13.61 -5.35
C ILE A 96 -3.93 -14.48 -4.50
N GLU A 97 -3.53 -15.65 -5.01
CA GLU A 97 -2.64 -16.56 -4.30
C GLU A 97 -1.31 -15.89 -3.94
N GLU A 98 -0.70 -15.17 -4.89
CA GLU A 98 0.54 -14.43 -4.62
C GLU A 98 0.35 -13.33 -3.56
N ILE A 99 -0.79 -12.64 -3.54
CA ILE A 99 -1.13 -11.63 -2.51
C ILE A 99 -1.29 -12.30 -1.14
N LEU A 100 -1.99 -13.43 -1.07
CA LEU A 100 -2.20 -14.17 0.19
C LEU A 100 -0.91 -14.81 0.71
N ASN A 101 0.00 -15.21 -0.18
CA ASN A 101 1.34 -15.66 0.19
C ASN A 101 2.23 -14.55 0.78
N LEU A 102 1.82 -13.29 0.63
CA LEU A 102 2.39 -12.14 1.35
C LEU A 102 1.61 -11.83 2.63
N GLU A 103 0.71 -12.70 3.08
CA GLU A 103 -0.08 -12.56 4.32
C GLU A 103 -1.03 -11.35 4.33
N PHE A 104 -1.46 -10.89 3.16
CA PHE A 104 -2.56 -9.93 3.09
C PHE A 104 -3.88 -10.61 3.44
N SER A 105 -4.70 -9.95 4.24
CA SER A 105 -6.08 -10.34 4.50
C SER A 105 -6.92 -10.14 3.23
N LYS A 106 -7.94 -10.99 3.05
CA LYS A 106 -8.86 -10.87 1.92
C LYS A 106 -9.82 -9.69 2.13
N PRO A 107 -10.35 -9.13 1.03
CA PRO A 107 -11.45 -8.20 1.07
C PRO A 107 -12.61 -8.68 1.95
N ASN A 108 -13.07 -7.79 2.82
CA ASN A 108 -14.18 -7.94 3.77
C ASN A 108 -14.01 -9.04 4.81
N GLU A 109 -12.81 -9.63 4.93
CA GLU A 109 -12.47 -10.50 6.05
C GLU A 109 -11.89 -9.68 7.21
N LYS A 110 -12.07 -10.19 8.43
CA LYS A 110 -11.47 -9.58 9.62
C LYS A 110 -9.99 -9.92 9.68
N ASP A 111 -9.15 -8.91 9.87
CA ASP A 111 -7.76 -9.14 10.25
C ASP A 111 -7.65 -9.65 11.70
N ASN A 112 -6.42 -9.91 12.16
CA ASN A 112 -6.13 -10.40 13.51
C ASN A 112 -6.56 -9.42 14.63
N GLU A 113 -6.81 -8.16 14.29
CA GLU A 113 -7.27 -7.13 15.23
C GLU A 113 -8.79 -6.86 15.08
N GLY A 114 -9.47 -7.59 14.19
CA GLY A 114 -10.90 -7.46 13.95
C GLY A 114 -11.28 -6.34 12.98
N ASN A 115 -10.32 -5.68 12.33
CA ASN A 115 -10.59 -4.65 11.33
C ASN A 115 -11.04 -5.29 10.03
N VAL A 116 -11.88 -4.57 9.27
CA VAL A 116 -12.39 -5.02 7.98
C VAL A 116 -12.07 -3.97 6.93
N SER A 117 -11.53 -4.43 5.80
CA SER A 117 -11.23 -3.61 4.63
C SER A 117 -11.95 -4.12 3.39
N PRO A 118 -12.43 -3.25 2.51
CA PRO A 118 -12.89 -3.66 1.19
C PRO A 118 -11.79 -4.16 0.24
N ASN A 119 -10.52 -3.94 0.58
CA ASN A 119 -9.36 -4.23 -0.25
C ASN A 119 -8.54 -5.38 0.37
N TYR A 120 -7.55 -5.88 -0.37
CA TYR A 120 -6.52 -6.72 0.24
C TYR A 120 -5.65 -5.86 1.13
N SER A 121 -5.52 -6.23 2.40
CA SER A 121 -4.88 -5.38 3.41
C SER A 121 -3.86 -6.10 4.27
N LYS A 122 -2.84 -5.38 4.74
CA LYS A 122 -1.81 -5.92 5.63
C LYS A 122 -1.28 -4.86 6.58
N TRP A 123 -0.93 -5.28 7.80
CA TRP A 123 -0.21 -4.46 8.77
C TRP A 123 1.28 -4.73 8.71
N TYR A 124 2.05 -3.66 8.77
CA TYR A 124 3.50 -3.68 8.80
C TYR A 124 3.99 -3.00 10.07
N LYS A 125 4.93 -3.62 10.78
CA LYS A 125 5.71 -2.91 11.79
C LYS A 125 6.66 -1.93 11.11
N SER A 126 6.94 -0.81 11.77
CA SER A 126 7.86 0.21 11.26
C SER A 126 8.72 0.81 12.37
N GLU A 127 9.04 0.05 13.42
CA GLU A 127 9.84 0.54 14.55
C GLU A 127 11.32 0.69 14.19
N THR A 128 11.80 -0.21 13.33
CA THR A 128 13.19 -0.33 12.96
C THR A 128 13.41 -0.12 11.47
N LYS A 129 14.64 0.28 11.11
CA LYS A 129 15.04 0.40 9.72
C LYS A 129 14.85 -0.91 8.94
N ASN A 130 15.15 -2.05 9.56
CA ASN A 130 15.01 -3.37 8.91
C ASN A 130 13.56 -3.70 8.57
N GLU A 131 12.61 -3.32 9.43
CA GLU A 131 11.17 -3.50 9.16
C GLU A 131 10.70 -2.60 8.01
N ILE A 132 11.17 -1.35 7.95
CA ILE A 132 10.86 -0.43 6.84
C ILE A 132 11.49 -0.92 5.52
N GLU A 133 12.72 -1.42 5.56
CA GLU A 133 13.34 -2.05 4.39
C GLU A 133 12.59 -3.30 3.94
N PHE A 134 12.04 -4.07 4.88
CA PHE A 134 11.17 -5.21 4.58
C PHE A 134 9.87 -4.77 3.90
N MET A 135 9.21 -3.71 4.41
CA MET A 135 8.04 -3.10 3.75
C MET A 135 8.36 -2.74 2.29
N HIS A 136 9.50 -2.11 2.05
CA HIS A 136 9.94 -1.75 0.70
C HIS A 136 10.19 -2.99 -0.17
N LYS A 137 10.84 -4.04 0.37
CA LYS A 137 11.05 -5.30 -0.36
C LYS A 137 9.74 -5.97 -0.76
N GLU A 138 8.75 -6.01 0.13
CA GLU A 138 7.41 -6.53 -0.18
C GLU A 138 6.72 -5.67 -1.23
N LEU A 139 6.79 -4.33 -1.13
CA LEU A 139 6.31 -3.41 -2.18
C LEU A 139 6.90 -3.79 -3.55
N ILE A 140 8.22 -3.94 -3.66
CA ILE A 140 8.87 -4.33 -4.92
C ILE A 140 8.38 -5.70 -5.42
N ARG A 141 8.14 -6.66 -4.52
CA ARG A 141 7.58 -7.98 -4.88
C ARG A 141 6.17 -7.84 -5.41
N ILE A 142 5.32 -7.00 -4.82
CA ILE A 142 3.98 -6.72 -5.32
C ILE A 142 4.07 -6.11 -6.74
N LEU A 143 4.87 -5.06 -6.91
CA LEU A 143 5.03 -4.38 -8.22
C LEU A 143 5.50 -5.34 -9.32
N LYS A 144 6.56 -6.12 -9.06
CA LYS A 144 7.20 -6.96 -10.08
C LYS A 144 6.55 -8.32 -10.25
N SER A 145 6.29 -9.03 -9.15
CA SER A 145 5.86 -10.42 -9.22
C SER A 145 4.37 -10.51 -9.46
N ILE A 146 3.58 -9.69 -8.76
CA ILE A 146 2.11 -9.78 -8.82
C ILE A 146 1.57 -8.98 -9.99
N PHE A 147 2.03 -7.72 -10.14
CA PHE A 147 1.53 -6.84 -11.19
C PHE A 147 2.39 -6.81 -12.47
N LYS A 148 3.49 -7.58 -12.50
CA LYS A 148 4.38 -7.71 -13.67
C LYS A 148 4.81 -6.35 -14.25
N MET A 149 5.11 -5.39 -13.36
CA MET A 149 5.56 -4.04 -13.71
C MET A 149 6.71 -4.12 -14.73
N LYS A 150 6.54 -3.41 -15.86
CA LYS A 150 7.48 -3.45 -16.99
C LYS A 150 8.71 -2.58 -16.73
N ASN A 151 9.81 -2.91 -17.40
CA ASN A 151 10.93 -1.97 -17.49
C ASN A 151 10.47 -0.72 -18.25
N GLY A 152 10.75 0.46 -17.69
CA GLY A 152 10.23 1.74 -18.17
C GLY A 152 8.99 2.26 -17.44
N THR A 153 8.38 1.47 -16.52
CA THR A 153 7.24 1.94 -15.72
C THR A 153 7.62 3.14 -14.87
N GLU A 154 6.75 4.16 -14.88
CA GLU A 154 6.86 5.29 -13.96
C GLU A 154 6.12 4.97 -12.66
N ILE A 155 6.82 5.14 -11.54
CA ILE A 155 6.25 5.02 -10.20
C ILE A 155 6.03 6.42 -9.69
N LYS A 156 4.79 6.74 -9.32
CA LYS A 156 4.43 8.02 -8.71
C LYS A 156 4.12 7.83 -7.24
N VAL A 157 4.85 8.54 -6.39
CA VAL A 157 4.71 8.53 -4.93
C VAL A 157 4.05 9.83 -4.49
N ARG A 158 2.95 9.74 -3.75
CA ARG A 158 2.21 10.89 -3.22
C ARG A 158 1.97 10.73 -1.72
N TYR A 159 2.26 11.76 -0.94
CA TYR A 159 2.14 11.77 0.52
C TYR A 159 2.04 13.20 1.06
#